data_AF-A0A3D5KMR9-F1
#
_entry.id   AF-A0A3D5KMR9-F1
#
_cell.length_a   1.000
_cell.length_b   1.000
_cell.length_c   1.000
_cell.angle_alpha   90.00
_cell.angle_beta   90.00
_cell.angle_gamma   90.00
#
_symmetry.space_group_name_H-M   'P 1'
#
loop_
_entity.id
_entity.type
_entity.pdbx_description
1 polymer ?
#
loop_
_entity_poly.entity_id
_entity_poly.type
_entity_poly.pdbx_seq_one_letter_code
_entity_poly.pdbx_strand_id
1 'polypeptide(L)' 'MKNIECKFCGHPLQHIFADLGVQPFCESYIGVEDQNKMEPFYPLRVYFCDSCL' A
#
# COMPACT_ATOMS: atom_id res chain seq x y z
N MET A 1 7.73 -8.49 13.75
CA MET A 1 7.73 -7.68 12.52
C MET A 1 7.28 -8.59 11.40
N LYS A 2 6.28 -8.20 10.60
CA LYS A 2 5.74 -9.07 9.57
C LYS A 2 6.78 -9.17 8.43
N ASN A 3 7.27 -10.37 8.14
CA ASN A 3 8.12 -10.59 6.97
C ASN A 3 7.28 -10.30 5.72
N ILE A 4 7.74 -9.37 4.89
CA ILE A 4 7.15 -9.11 3.58
C ILE A 4 7.98 -9.90 2.58
N GLU A 5 7.34 -10.87 1.93
CA GLU A 5 7.98 -11.76 0.96
C GLU A 5 7.47 -11.43 -0.44
N CYS A 6 8.34 -11.62 -1.43
CA CYS A 6 7.97 -11.50 -2.82
C CYS A 6 6.89 -12.52 -3.15
N LYS A 7 5.77 -12.05 -3.68
CA LYS A 7 4.63 -12.92 -4.03
C LYS A 7 4.92 -13.90 -5.18
N PHE A 8 6.03 -13.71 -5.91
CA PHE A 8 6.43 -14.55 -7.03
C PHE A 8 7.47 -15.61 -6.64
N CYS A 9 8.59 -15.20 -6.03
CA CYS A 9 9.70 -16.10 -5.71
C CYS A 9 9.88 -16.40 -4.21
N GLY A 10 9.14 -15.74 -3.32
CA GLY A 10 9.29 -15.89 -1.88
C GLY A 10 10.51 -15.19 -1.28
N HIS A 11 11.36 -14.52 -2.07
CA HIS A 11 12.51 -13.80 -1.54
C HIS A 11 12.06 -12.64 -0.61
N PRO A 12 12.73 -12.41 0.53
CA PRO A 12 12.39 -11.30 1.42
C PRO A 12 12.49 -9.94 0.72
N LEU A 13 11.43 -9.12 0.79
CA LEU A 13 11.42 -7.77 0.25
C LEU A 13 12.04 -6.80 1.25
N GLN A 14 13.20 -6.23 0.91
CA GLN A 14 13.96 -5.32 1.78
C GLN A 14 13.97 -3.88 1.28
N HIS A 15 13.82 -3.68 -0.03
CA HIS A 15 13.95 -2.38 -0.66
C HIS A 15 12.61 -1.71 -0.85
N ILE A 16 12.47 -0.50 -0.31
CA ILE A 16 11.33 0.38 -0.57
C ILE A 16 11.64 1.18 -1.84
N PHE A 17 10.79 1.04 -2.85
CA PHE A 17 10.86 1.88 -4.05
C PHE A 17 10.20 3.24 -3.82
N ALA A 18 9.00 3.23 -3.24
CA ALA A 18 8.24 4.43 -2.93
C ALA A 18 7.39 4.22 -1.67
N ASP A 19 7.29 5.26 -0.85
CA ASP A 19 6.37 5.32 0.29
C ASP A 19 5.46 6.54 0.11
N LEU A 20 4.17 6.31 -0.03
CA LEU A 20 3.17 7.35 -0.25
C LEU A 20 2.37 7.65 1.03
N GLY A 21 2.78 7.09 2.17
CA GLY A 21 2.11 7.30 3.46
C GLY A 21 0.75 6.62 3.54
N VAL A 22 -0.19 7.24 4.25
CA VAL A 22 -1.55 6.73 4.42
C VAL A 22 -2.47 7.33 3.36
N GLN A 23 -3.16 6.49 2.61
CA GLN A 23 -4.01 6.87 1.49
C GLN A 23 -5.40 6.24 1.63
N PRO A 24 -6.47 6.90 1.14
CA PRO A 24 -7.79 6.28 1.03
C PRO A 24 -7.85 5.32 -0.16
N PHE A 25 -8.97 4.61 -0.31
CA PHE A 25 -9.19 3.79 -1.51
C PHE A 25 -9.44 4.67 -2.73
N CYS A 26 -8.66 4.47 -3.80
CA CYS A 26 -8.70 5.33 -4.99
C CYS A 26 -10.06 5.36 -5.71
N GLU A 27 -10.84 4.27 -5.65
CA GLU A 27 -12.17 4.18 -6.30
C GLU A 27 -13.34 4.38 -5.32
N SER A 28 -13.09 4.85 -4.10
CA SER A 28 -14.14 5.15 -3.10
C SER A 28 -14.61 6.59 -3.20
N TYR A 29 -15.42 6.91 -4.22
CA TYR A 29 -16.00 8.24 -4.37
C TYR A 29 -17.06 8.52 -3.29
N ILE A 30 -16.90 9.62 -2.55
CA ILE A 30 -17.85 10.04 -1.51
C ILE A 30 -18.87 11.04 -2.04
N GLY A 31 -20.13 10.88 -1.61
CA GLY A 31 -21.19 11.85 -1.85
C GLY A 31 -20.97 13.16 -1.09
N VAL A 32 -21.63 14.24 -1.51
CA VAL A 32 -21.51 15.56 -0.86
C VAL A 32 -22.01 15.52 0.59
N GLU A 33 -23.06 14.76 0.83
CA GLU A 33 -23.66 14.47 2.12
C GLU A 33 -22.69 13.79 3.11
N ASP A 34 -21.65 13.15 2.58
CA ASP A 34 -20.73 12.30 3.32
C ASP A 34 -19.32 12.89 3.45
N GLN A 35 -19.10 14.14 3.00
CA GLN A 35 -17.79 14.82 3.04
C GLN A 35 -17.16 14.89 4.44
N ASN A 36 -17.99 14.93 5.49
CA ASN A 36 -17.52 15.01 6.88
C ASN A 36 -17.50 13.64 7.58
N LYS A 37 -17.84 12.56 6.88
CA LYS A 37 -17.74 11.20 7.41
C LYS A 37 -16.28 10.75 7.34
N MET A 38 -15.89 9.93 8.31
CA MET A 38 -14.57 9.31 8.33
C MET A 38 -14.46 8.30 7.18
N GLU A 39 -13.38 8.39 6.41
CA GLU A 39 -12.98 7.40 5.42
C GLU A 39 -11.88 6.49 5.99
N PRO A 40 -11.81 5.20 5.62
CA PRO A 40 -10.68 4.35 5.98
C PRO A 40 -9.42 4.68 5.17
N PHE A 41 -8.28 4.80 5.85
CA PHE A 41 -6.97 5.03 5.25
C PHE A 41 -6.03 3.85 5.53
N TYR A 42 -5.19 3.52 4.56
CA TYR A 42 -4.24 2.42 4.65
C TYR A 42 -2.83 2.85 4.21
N PRO A 43 -1.76 2.27 4.78
CA PRO A 43 -0.40 2.52 4.32
C PRO A 43 -0.19 2.04 2.88
N LEU A 44 0.23 2.94 2.00
CA LEU A 44 0.58 2.67 0.62
C LEU A 44 2.10 2.73 0.44
N ARG A 45 2.73 1.57 0.39
CA ARG A 45 4.18 1.44 0.22
C ARG A 45 4.51 0.40 -0.84
N VAL A 46 5.38 0.78 -1.76
CA VAL A 46 5.83 -0.03 -2.89
C VAL A 46 7.22 -0.58 -2.58
N TYR A 47 7.36 -1.90 -2.73
CA TYR A 47 8.60 -2.62 -2.61
C TYR A 47 8.99 -3.23 -3.96
N PHE A 48 10.27 -3.50 -4.17
CA PHE A 48 10.73 -4.29 -5.31
C PHE A 48 11.56 -5.49 -4.85
N CYS A 49 11.54 -6.56 -5.64
CA CYS A 49 12.29 -7.78 -5.38
C CYS A 49 13.61 -7.77 -6.15
N ASP A 50 14.74 -7.58 -5.48
CA ASP A 50 16.06 -7.63 -6.11
C ASP A 50 16.46 -9.01 -6.68
N SER A 51 15.76 -10.08 -6.27
CA SER A 51 16.05 -11.45 -6.74
C SER A 51 15.33 -11.86 -8.03
N CYS A 52 14.13 -11.33 -8.33
CA CYS A 52 13.31 -11.81 -9.46
C CYS A 52 12.64 -10.69 -10.27
N LEU A 53 13.07 -9.45 -10.06
CA LEU A 53 12.70 -8.28 -10.85
C LEU A 53 12.71 -8.58 -12.36
#